data_AF-A0A7J3M1L6-F1
#
_entry.id   AF-A0A7J3M1L6-F1
#
_cell.length_a   1.000
_cell.length_b   1.000
_cell.length_c   1.000
_cell.angle_alpha   90.00
_cell.angle_beta   90.00
_cell.angle_gamma   90.00
#
_symmetry.space_group_name_H-M   'P 1'
#
loop_
_entity.id
_entity.type
_entity.pdbx_description
1 polymer ?
#
loop_
_entity_poly.entity_id
_entity_poly.type
_entity_poly.pdbx_seq_one_letter_code
_entity_poly.pdbx_strand_id
1 'polypeptide(L)'
;MEFLKQKAVRFYSKAIESFEKGEYDFAMFFVEQSIQLGLKFLISKKFGEAPKTHSLRILFELAELEVFYKENLDVLREIELAYTASRYFDVE
;
A
#
# COMPACT_ATOMS: atom_id res chain seq x y z
N MET A 1 6.13 -1.95 -16.84
CA MET A 1 5.52 -1.80 -15.49
C MET A 1 6.38 -1.00 -14.51
N GLU A 2 7.51 -0.43 -14.96
CA GLU A 2 8.39 0.41 -14.13
C GLU A 2 7.70 1.65 -13.54
N PHE A 3 6.64 2.15 -14.20
CA PHE A 3 5.82 3.25 -13.69
C PHE A 3 5.18 2.93 -12.33
N LEU A 4 4.88 1.66 -12.02
CA LEU A 4 4.34 1.24 -10.72
C LEU A 4 5.34 1.53 -9.61
N LYS A 5 6.62 1.17 -9.82
CA LYS A 5 7.71 1.44 -8.87
C LYS A 5 7.89 2.95 -8.65
N GLN A 6 7.94 3.73 -9.74
CA GLN A 6 8.08 5.18 -9.65
C GLN A 6 6.92 5.81 -8.86
N LYS A 7 5.69 5.34 -9.11
CA LYS A 7 4.50 5.80 -8.39
C LYS A 7 4.53 5.37 -6.92
N ALA A 8 4.95 4.14 -6.61
CA ALA A 8 5.11 3.64 -5.24
C ALA A 8 6.09 4.51 -4.43
N VAL A 9 7.24 4.85 -5.01
CA VAL A 9 8.24 5.73 -4.39
C VAL A 9 7.67 7.14 -4.18
N ARG A 10 6.95 7.68 -5.17
CA ARG A 10 6.29 9.00 -5.02
C ARG A 10 5.26 9.01 -3.91
N PHE A 11 4.47 7.95 -3.77
CA PHE A 11 3.54 7.81 -2.64
C PHE A 11 4.26 7.72 -1.31
N TYR A 12 5.38 6.99 -1.23
CA TYR A 12 6.18 6.95 -0.01
C TYR A 12 6.73 8.34 0.38
N SER A 13 7.26 9.10 -0.58
CA SER A 13 7.68 10.49 -0.33
C SER A 13 6.53 11.35 0.19
N LYS A 14 5.33 11.20 -0.38
CA LYS A 14 4.13 11.91 0.07
C LYS A 14 3.68 11.49 1.47
N ALA A 15 3.81 10.22 1.81
CA ALA A 15 3.53 9.73 3.16
C ALA A 15 4.41 10.42 4.21
N ILE A 16 5.71 10.57 3.92
CA ILE A 16 6.65 11.27 4.80
C ILE A 16 6.26 12.75 4.92
N GLU A 17 6.03 13.43 3.78
CA GLU A 17 5.63 14.85 3.78
C GLU A 17 4.35 15.10 4.60
N SER A 18 3.32 14.25 4.47
CA SER A 18 2.08 14.37 5.24
C SER A 18 2.28 14.03 6.71
N PHE A 19 3.11 13.04 7.03
CA PHE A 19 3.46 12.72 8.42
C PHE A 19 4.14 13.91 9.11
N GLU A 20 5.11 14.56 8.45
CA GLU A 20 5.81 15.74 8.96
C GLU A 20 4.87 16.94 9.20
N LYS A 21 3.78 17.03 8.43
CA LYS A 21 2.74 18.06 8.57
C LYS A 21 1.67 17.74 9.61
N GLY A 22 1.68 16.54 10.19
CA GLY A 22 0.62 16.06 11.10
C GLY A 22 -0.67 15.61 10.38
N GLU A 23 -0.63 15.46 9.06
CA GLU A 23 -1.71 14.96 8.21
C GLU A 23 -1.72 13.42 8.22
N TYR A 24 -2.05 12.81 9.37
CA TYR A 24 -1.85 11.37 9.60
C TYR A 24 -2.76 10.47 8.76
N ASP A 25 -3.98 10.92 8.47
CA ASP A 25 -4.92 10.26 7.56
C ASP A 25 -4.35 10.17 6.14
N PHE A 26 -3.82 11.27 5.62
CA PHE A 26 -3.14 11.30 4.32
C PHE A 26 -1.86 10.48 4.33
N ALA A 27 -1.07 10.56 5.41
CA ALA A 27 0.15 9.75 5.55
C ALA A 27 -0.17 8.26 5.44
N MET A 28 -1.20 7.78 6.16
CA MET A 28 -1.64 6.38 6.13
C MET A 28 -2.17 5.96 4.76
N PHE A 29 -2.98 6.82 4.12
CA PHE A 29 -3.44 6.59 2.75
C PHE A 29 -2.26 6.42 1.78
N PHE A 30 -1.26 7.29 1.86
CA PHE A 30 -0.08 7.22 0.99
C PHE A 30 0.81 6.01 1.29
N VAL A 31 0.92 5.57 2.55
CA VAL A 31 1.61 4.32 2.90
C VAL A 31 0.93 3.12 2.24
N GLU A 32 -0.40 2.99 2.35
CA GLU A 32 -1.16 1.89 1.75
C GLU A 32 -0.93 1.84 0.22
N GLN A 33 -1.07 2.99 -0.44
CA GLN A 33 -0.86 3.09 -1.89
C GLN A 33 0.57 2.71 -2.30
N SER A 34 1.56 3.11 -1.50
CA SER A 34 2.97 2.76 -1.76
C SER A 34 3.20 1.25 -1.68
N ILE A 35 2.72 0.60 -0.60
CA ILE A 35 2.84 -0.86 -0.40
C ILE A 35 2.15 -1.60 -1.55
N GLN A 36 0.92 -1.22 -1.87
CA GLN A 36 0.12 -1.87 -2.90
C GLN A 36 0.80 -1.81 -4.28
N LEU A 37 1.32 -0.64 -4.67
CA LEU A 37 2.00 -0.47 -5.95
C LEU A 37 3.37 -1.15 -5.99
N GLY A 38 4.09 -1.16 -4.87
CA GLY A 38 5.34 -1.91 -4.72
C GLY A 38 5.15 -3.40 -4.92
N LEU A 39 4.16 -4.00 -4.26
CA LEU A 39 3.82 -5.42 -4.43
C LEU A 39 3.36 -5.72 -5.85
N LYS A 40 2.47 -4.90 -6.43
CA LYS A 40 2.03 -5.05 -7.83
C LYS A 40 3.20 -4.99 -8.81
N PHE A 41 4.19 -4.13 -8.56
CA PHE A 41 5.41 -4.08 -9.35
C PHE A 41 6.19 -5.40 -9.23
N LEU A 42 6.47 -5.89 -8.02
CA LEU A 42 7.21 -7.13 -7.79
C LEU A 42 6.54 -8.33 -8.47
N ILE A 43 5.24 -8.51 -8.24
CA ILE A 43 4.44 -9.59 -8.84
C ILE A 43 4.50 -9.49 -10.36
N SER A 44 4.37 -8.29 -10.91
CA SER A 44 4.41 -8.10 -12.35
C SER A 44 5.76 -8.36 -13.01
N LYS A 45 6.86 -8.15 -12.28
CA LYS A 45 8.19 -8.51 -12.76
C LYS A 45 8.38 -10.01 -12.83
N LYS A 46 7.65 -10.77 -11.99
CA LYS A 46 7.68 -12.23 -11.97
C LYS A 46 6.72 -12.87 -12.99
N PHE A 47 5.50 -12.36 -13.11
CA PHE A 47 4.43 -13.00 -13.89
C PHE A 47 4.03 -12.27 -15.18
N GLY A 48 4.62 -11.09 -15.45
CA GLY A 48 4.36 -10.30 -16.66
C GLY A 48 3.12 -9.39 -16.58
N GLU A 49 2.29 -9.52 -15.54
CA GLU A 49 1.11 -8.68 -15.31
C GLU A 49 0.91 -8.31 -13.84
N ALA A 50 0.26 -7.17 -13.57
CA ALA A 50 -0.12 -6.80 -12.21
C ALA A 50 -1.47 -7.44 -11.83
N PRO A 51 -1.61 -7.95 -10.60
CA PRO A 51 -2.87 -8.47 -10.13
C PRO A 51 -3.91 -7.35 -9.96
N LYS A 52 -5.17 -7.65 -10.30
CA LYS A 52 -6.31 -6.73 -10.24
C LYS A 52 -7.01 -6.76 -8.87
N THR A 53 -6.23 -6.75 -7.80
CA THR A 53 -6.72 -6.71 -6.41
C THR A 53 -6.10 -5.54 -5.65
N HIS A 54 -6.80 -5.08 -4.61
CA HIS A 54 -6.32 -4.08 -3.66
C HIS A 54 -6.06 -4.65 -2.27
N SER A 55 -6.41 -5.92 -2.04
CA SER A 55 -6.16 -6.58 -0.74
C SER A 55 -4.67 -6.76 -0.52
N LEU A 56 -4.12 -6.18 0.55
CA LEU A 56 -2.71 -6.36 0.89
C LEU A 56 -2.42 -7.82 1.18
N ARG A 57 -3.31 -8.53 1.90
CA ARG A 57 -3.18 -9.97 2.15
C ARG A 57 -2.90 -10.76 0.87
N ILE A 58 -3.74 -10.59 -0.15
CA ILE A 58 -3.60 -11.30 -1.43
C ILE A 58 -2.31 -10.87 -2.15
N LEU A 59 -1.97 -9.57 -2.11
CA LEU A 59 -0.76 -9.07 -2.75
C LEU A 59 0.51 -9.62 -2.09
N PHE A 60 0.56 -9.72 -0.76
CA PHE A 60 1.69 -10.33 -0.06
C PHE A 60 1.79 -11.83 -0.34
N GLU A 61 0.66 -12.54 -0.42
CA GLU A 61 0.63 -13.96 -0.79
C GLU A 61 1.17 -14.20 -2.22
N LEU A 62 0.67 -13.43 -3.21
CA LEU A 62 1.13 -13.51 -4.60
C LEU A 62 2.60 -13.09 -4.78
N ALA A 63 3.10 -12.23 -3.90
CA ALA A 63 4.51 -11.82 -3.87
C ALA A 63 5.41 -12.82 -3.13
N GLU A 64 4.86 -13.93 -2.60
CA GLU A 64 5.58 -14.91 -1.76
C GLU A 64 6.18 -14.29 -0.48
N LEU A 65 5.50 -13.29 0.07
CA LEU A 65 5.89 -12.55 1.28
C LEU A 65 4.91 -12.79 2.45
N GLU A 66 4.28 -13.97 2.49
CA GLU A 66 3.25 -14.29 3.49
C GLU A 66 3.81 -14.29 4.93
N VAL A 67 5.07 -14.70 5.12
CA VAL A 67 5.74 -14.66 6.43
C VAL A 67 5.82 -13.23 6.94
N PHE A 68 6.30 -12.29 6.11
CA PHE A 68 6.36 -10.87 6.45
C PHE A 68 4.97 -10.31 6.77
N TYR A 69 3.94 -10.69 5.98
CA TYR A 69 2.56 -10.26 6.25
C TYR A 69 2.08 -10.74 7.62
N LYS A 70 2.34 -12.00 7.98
CA LYS A 70 1.94 -12.58 9.28
C LYS A 70 2.67 -11.93 10.46
N GLU A 71 3.97 -11.67 10.32
CA GLU A 71 4.78 -11.01 11.35
C GLU A 71 4.34 -9.57 11.61
N ASN A 72 3.76 -8.91 10.61
CA ASN A 72 3.32 -7.50 10.67
C ASN A 72 1.80 -7.34 10.57
N LEU A 73 1.04 -8.40 10.88
CA LEU A 73 -0.38 -8.51 10.58
C LEU A 73 -1.22 -7.38 11.17
N ASP A 74 -0.93 -7.00 12.41
CA ASP A 74 -1.72 -5.97 13.10
C ASP A 74 -1.47 -4.58 12.50
N VAL A 75 -0.21 -4.25 12.21
CA VAL A 75 0.15 -2.99 11.53
C VAL A 75 -0.45 -2.91 10.13
N LEU A 76 -0.40 -4.00 9.36
CA LEU A 76 -0.94 -4.03 8.00
C LEU A 76 -2.48 -3.94 8.00
N ARG A 77 -3.15 -4.53 9.00
CA ARG A 77 -4.60 -4.36 9.19
C ARG A 77 -4.97 -2.92 9.51
N GLU A 78 -4.23 -2.24 10.39
CA GLU A 78 -4.46 -0.82 10.67
C GLU A 78 -4.27 0.04 9.41
N ILE A 79 -3.29 -0.27 8.56
CA ILE A 79 -3.09 0.39 7.26
C ILE A 79 -4.31 0.19 6.33
N GLU A 80 -4.83 -1.03 6.21
CA GLU A 80 -6.01 -1.32 5.38
C GLU A 80 -7.29 -0.66 5.93
N LEU A 81 -7.44 -0.59 7.25
CA LEU A 81 -8.56 0.07 7.92
C LEU A 81 -8.50 1.59 7.73
N ALA A 82 -7.34 2.22 7.93
CA ALA A 82 -7.14 3.65 7.74
C ALA A 82 -7.46 4.08 6.30
N TYR A 83 -7.06 3.28 5.31
CA TYR A 83 -7.40 3.50 3.89
C TYR A 83 -8.91 3.39 3.59
N THR A 84 -9.62 2.53 4.31
CA THR A 84 -11.06 2.39 4.15
C THR A 84 -11.77 3.56 4.83
N ALA A 85 -11.37 3.90 6.05
CA ALA A 85 -11.84 5.06 6.78
C ALA A 85 -11.66 6.35 5.94
N SER A 86 -10.46 6.64 5.43
CA SER A 86 -10.20 7.87 4.68
C SER A 86 -11.06 8.00 3.39
N ARG A 87 -11.51 6.87 2.81
CA ARG A 87 -12.38 6.87 1.63
C ARG A 87 -13.86 7.09 1.94
N TYR A 88 -14.29 6.81 3.17
CA TYR A 88 -15.68 6.94 3.60
C TYR A 88 -15.92 8.15 4.52
N PHE A 89 -14.88 8.70 5.15
CA PHE A 89 -14.97 9.91 5.97
C PHE A 89 -14.96 11.24 5.17
N ASP A 90 -14.74 11.20 3.86
CA ASP A 90 -14.99 12.35 2.95
C ASP A 90 -16.49 12.55 2.62
N VAL A 91 -17.39 11.88 3.36
CA VAL A 91 -18.86 12.01 3.23
C VAL A 91 -19.45 12.62 4.50
N GLU A 92 -19.07 13.85 4.83
CA GLU A 92 -19.85 14.77 5.67
C GLU A 92 -19.83 16.20 5.10
#